data_AF-A0A7S3FM03-F1
#
_entry.id   AF-A0A7S3FM03-F1
#
_cell.length_a   1.000
_cell.length_b   1.000
_cell.length_c   1.000
_cell.angle_alpha   90.00
_cell.angle_beta   90.00
_cell.angle_gamma   90.00
#
_symmetry.space_group_name_H-M   'P 1'
#
loop_
_entity.id
_entity.type
_entity.pdbx_description
1 polymer ?
#
loop_
_entity_poly.entity_id
_entity_poly.type
_entity_poly.pdbx_seq_one_letter_code
_entity_poly.pdbx_strand_id
1 'polypeptide(L)'
;TRTWEFRVQGRFKSRPPGKVQGGVVMKEYDYSLPLHGPTRKALYLLVPLLERAVKQRMHLSWGARGEAAKQDDAELLCLVAGLQGLDQIIVSAEGCEPAIDSNLDDLGIRRNALKSVVWKRGVDDIERDISTDKVYTFCSWGIAKHLDLFNWRL
;
A
#
# COMPACT_ATOMS: atom_id res chain seq x y z
N THR A 1 4.08 17.25 -11.25
CA THR A 1 5.16 16.22 -11.24
C THR A 1 4.97 15.32 -10.03
N ARG A 2 5.07 13.99 -10.17
CA ARG A 2 4.93 13.05 -9.04
C ARG A 2 6.26 13.03 -8.29
N THR A 3 6.32 13.63 -7.09
CA THR A 3 7.59 13.76 -6.34
C THR A 3 8.08 12.43 -5.77
N TRP A 4 7.16 11.52 -5.42
CA TRP A 4 7.47 10.20 -4.86
C TRP A 4 6.47 9.16 -5.36
N GLU A 5 6.97 8.07 -5.94
CA GLU A 5 6.20 6.92 -6.41
C GLU A 5 6.99 5.64 -6.13
N PHE A 6 6.33 4.67 -5.51
CA PHE A 6 6.84 3.32 -5.33
C PHE A 6 6.24 2.43 -6.43
N ARG A 7 7.10 1.68 -7.13
CA ARG A 7 6.72 0.78 -8.21
C ARG A 7 7.26 -0.62 -7.93
N VAL A 8 6.40 -1.63 -8.10
CA VAL A 8 6.78 -3.04 -8.03
C VAL A 8 6.28 -3.71 -9.29
N GLN A 9 7.17 -4.39 -10.00
CA GLN A 9 6.83 -5.17 -11.18
C GLN A 9 7.27 -6.62 -10.97
N GLY A 10 6.39 -7.57 -11.29
CA GLY A 10 6.73 -8.98 -11.19
C GLY A 10 5.59 -9.91 -11.57
N ARG A 11 5.82 -11.20 -11.36
CA ARG A 11 4.86 -12.27 -11.62
C ARG A 11 4.66 -13.15 -10.39
N PHE A 12 3.47 -13.71 -10.28
CA PHE A 12 3.20 -14.72 -9.27
C PHE A 12 3.73 -16.08 -9.73
N LYS A 13 4.47 -16.77 -8.87
CA LYS A 13 4.93 -18.15 -9.14
C LYS A 13 3.79 -19.17 -9.01
N SER A 14 2.78 -18.84 -8.22
CA SER A 14 1.56 -19.62 -7.99
C SER A 14 0.41 -18.68 -7.67
N ARG A 15 -0.83 -19.08 -7.99
CA ARG A 15 -2.01 -18.30 -7.63
C ARG A 15 -2.11 -18.16 -6.10
N PRO A 16 -2.25 -16.94 -5.54
CA PRO A 16 -2.44 -16.77 -4.10
C PRO A 16 -3.73 -17.47 -3.64
N PRO A 17 -3.71 -18.21 -2.51
CA PRO A 17 -4.89 -18.92 -2.00
C PRO A 17 -5.95 -17.99 -1.38
N GLY A 18 -5.67 -16.69 -1.27
CA GLY A 18 -6.55 -15.72 -0.64
C GLY A 18 -6.30 -14.30 -1.16
N LYS A 19 -6.78 -13.32 -0.39
CA LYS A 19 -6.60 -11.90 -0.71
C LYS A 19 -5.13 -11.50 -0.68
N VAL A 20 -4.71 -10.76 -1.69
CA VAL A 20 -3.35 -10.22 -1.77
C VAL A 20 -3.31 -8.94 -0.96
N GLN A 21 -2.39 -8.90 0.00
CA GLN A 21 -2.14 -7.75 0.83
C GLN A 21 -0.71 -7.26 0.61
N GLY A 22 -0.56 -5.96 0.54
CA GLY A 22 0.72 -5.27 0.51
C GLY A 22 0.82 -4.37 1.73
N GLY A 23 2.03 -4.23 2.26
CA GLY A 23 2.25 -3.33 3.37
C GLY A 23 3.65 -2.77 3.38
N VAL A 24 3.80 -1.71 4.15
CA VAL A 24 5.08 -1.07 4.43
C VAL A 24 5.40 -1.24 5.90
N VAL A 25 6.67 -1.54 6.16
CA VAL A 25 7.25 -1.54 7.50
C VAL A 25 8.39 -0.53 7.51
N MET A 26 8.61 0.10 8.66
CA MET A 26 9.77 0.98 8.82
C MET A 26 10.98 0.15 9.21
N LYS A 27 12.00 0.15 8.34
CA LYS A 27 13.24 -0.62 8.55
C LYS A 27 14.01 -0.15 9.78
N GLU A 28 14.07 1.16 9.99
CA GLU A 28 14.86 1.79 11.05
C GLU A 28 13.93 2.43 12.08
N TYR A 29 13.14 1.59 12.75
CA TYR A 29 12.27 2.03 13.83
C TYR A 29 12.78 1.50 15.17
N ASP A 30 12.91 2.38 16.17
CA ASP A 30 13.32 1.98 17.51
C ASP A 30 12.12 1.41 18.29
N TYR A 31 12.06 0.08 18.36
CA TYR A 31 11.01 -0.65 19.08
C TYR A 31 11.25 -0.72 20.60
N SER A 32 12.42 -0.29 21.08
CA SER A 32 12.73 -0.27 22.52
C SER A 32 11.98 0.83 23.27
N LEU A 33 11.66 1.92 22.57
CA LEU A 33 11.00 3.08 23.17
C LEU A 33 9.52 2.81 23.45
N PRO A 34 9.02 3.12 24.66
CA PRO A 34 7.59 2.97 24.95
C PRO A 34 6.76 3.92 24.10
N LEU A 35 5.62 3.43 23.62
CA LEU A 35 4.66 4.28 22.92
C LEU A 35 3.89 5.14 23.93
N HIS A 36 3.96 6.47 23.79
CA HIS A 36 3.19 7.38 24.63
C HIS A 36 1.67 7.09 24.50
N GLY A 37 0.97 7.05 25.64
CA GLY A 37 -0.45 6.70 25.72
C GLY A 37 -1.37 7.51 24.77
N PRO A 38 -1.20 8.84 24.66
CA PRO A 38 -1.96 9.65 23.70
C PRO A 38 -1.71 9.25 22.23
N THR A 39 -0.45 8.98 21.86
CA THR A 39 -0.07 8.53 20.50
C THR A 39 -0.71 7.20 20.16
N ARG A 40 -0.76 6.28 21.12
CA ARG A 40 -1.46 5.00 20.97
C ARG A 40 -2.95 5.20 20.65
N LYS A 41 -3.62 6.11 21.36
CA LYS A 41 -5.04 6.41 21.15
C LYS A 41 -5.31 7.14 19.83
N ALA A 42 -4.40 8.00 19.39
CA ALA A 42 -4.55 8.74 18.14
C ALA A 42 -4.73 7.80 16.95
N LEU A 43 -3.97 6.70 16.90
CA LEU A 43 -4.08 5.72 15.82
C LEU A 43 -5.45 5.04 15.75
N TYR A 44 -6.00 4.62 16.90
CA TYR A 44 -7.33 4.03 16.97
C TYR A 44 -8.45 4.98 16.54
N LEU A 45 -8.23 6.30 16.66
CA LEU A 45 -9.18 7.31 16.18
C LEU A 45 -9.01 7.60 14.69
N LEU A 46 -7.77 7.63 14.21
CA LEU A 46 -7.44 7.99 12.83
C LEU A 46 -7.72 6.86 11.84
N VAL A 47 -7.47 5.60 12.22
CA VAL A 47 -7.64 4.45 11.32
C VAL A 47 -9.07 4.34 10.79
N PRO A 48 -10.13 4.35 11.62
CA PRO A 48 -11.50 4.25 11.10
C PRO A 48 -11.88 5.42 10.18
N LEU A 49 -11.33 6.60 10.41
CA LEU A 49 -11.55 7.78 9.56
C LEU A 49 -10.87 7.61 8.21
N LEU A 50 -9.62 7.14 8.20
CA LEU A 50 -8.88 6.81 6.99
C LEU A 50 -9.60 5.70 6.21
N GLU A 51 -9.93 4.59 6.87
CA GLU A 51 -10.66 3.47 6.26
C GLU A 51 -11.99 3.92 5.64
N ARG A 52 -12.72 4.82 6.31
CA ARG A 52 -13.97 5.39 5.78
C ARG A 52 -13.72 6.30 4.57
N ALA A 53 -12.69 7.13 4.62
CA ALA A 53 -12.32 8.03 3.53
C ALA A 53 -11.87 7.24 2.28
N VAL A 54 -11.04 6.21 2.47
CA VAL A 54 -10.54 5.36 1.37
C VAL A 54 -11.50 4.21 1.02
N LYS A 55 -12.56 4.01 1.81
CA LYS A 55 -13.55 2.91 1.70
C LYS A 55 -12.91 1.53 1.65
N GLN A 56 -11.84 1.34 2.42
CA GLN A 56 -11.02 0.14 2.45
C GLN A 56 -10.61 -0.16 3.88
N ARG A 57 -10.53 -1.45 4.22
CA ARG A 57 -9.95 -1.85 5.50
C ARG A 57 -8.44 -1.82 5.40
N MET A 58 -7.80 -1.31 6.44
CA MET A 58 -6.35 -1.21 6.55
C MET A 58 -5.96 -1.73 7.92
N HIS A 59 -4.92 -2.54 7.96
CA HIS A 59 -4.28 -2.90 9.22
C HIS A 59 -3.15 -1.91 9.46
N LEU A 60 -3.31 -1.07 10.46
CA LEU A 60 -2.27 -0.17 10.92
C LEU A 60 -1.95 -0.54 12.35
N SER A 61 -0.72 -0.95 12.60
CA SER A 61 -0.24 -1.28 13.93
C SER A 61 0.96 -0.42 14.27
N TRP A 62 1.04 0.01 15.52
CA TRP A 62 2.30 0.53 16.05
C TRP A 62 3.35 -0.56 16.13
N GLY A 63 2.97 -1.83 16.21
CA GLY A 63 3.84 -2.95 16.53
C GLY A 63 4.07 -3.12 18.03
N ALA A 64 4.68 -4.24 18.41
CA ALA A 64 5.10 -4.52 19.78
C ALA A 64 6.17 -3.52 20.27
N ARG A 65 6.30 -3.37 21.59
CA ARG A 65 7.23 -2.42 22.24
C ARG A 65 7.95 -3.05 23.43
N GLY A 66 9.16 -2.56 23.70
CA GLY A 66 9.96 -3.01 24.83
C GLY A 66 10.26 -4.51 24.74
N GLU A 67 10.06 -5.25 25.84
CA GLU A 67 10.32 -6.70 25.87
C GLU A 67 9.48 -7.48 24.87
N ALA A 68 8.23 -7.07 24.60
CA ALA A 68 7.39 -7.75 23.61
C ALA A 68 7.93 -7.61 22.18
N ALA A 69 8.76 -6.60 21.90
CA ALA A 69 9.39 -6.43 20.58
C ALA A 69 10.58 -7.36 20.35
N LYS A 70 11.05 -8.10 21.37
CA LYS A 70 12.17 -9.04 21.24
C LYS A 70 11.74 -10.43 20.78
N GLN A 71 10.45 -10.67 20.61
CA GLN A 71 9.92 -11.94 20.12
C GLN A 71 10.11 -12.04 18.60
N ASP A 72 10.40 -13.23 18.08
CA ASP A 72 10.61 -13.41 16.64
C ASP A 72 9.33 -13.15 15.82
N ASP A 73 8.16 -13.31 16.42
CA ASP A 73 6.84 -13.03 15.86
C ASP A 73 6.28 -11.68 16.31
N ALA A 74 7.11 -10.81 16.90
CA ALA A 74 6.71 -9.49 17.33
C ALA A 74 6.18 -8.69 16.15
N GLU A 75 4.95 -8.18 16.29
CA GLU A 75 4.34 -7.36 15.26
C GLU A 75 5.15 -6.08 15.03
N LEU A 76 5.44 -5.77 13.76
CA LEU A 76 6.14 -4.56 13.38
C LEU A 76 5.18 -3.37 13.23
N LEU A 77 5.73 -2.17 13.38
CA LEU A 77 5.07 -0.95 12.91
C LEU A 77 4.82 -1.08 11.42
N CYS A 78 3.56 -1.27 11.07
CA CYS A 78 3.17 -1.58 9.70
C CYS A 78 1.86 -0.91 9.33
N LEU A 79 1.75 -0.57 8.04
CA LEU A 79 0.49 -0.29 7.38
C LEU A 79 0.32 -1.34 6.28
N VAL A 80 -0.72 -2.16 6.38
CA VAL A 80 -1.05 -3.22 5.44
C VAL A 80 -2.45 -2.97 4.87
N ALA A 81 -2.59 -3.06 3.56
CA ALA A 81 -3.86 -2.93 2.86
C ALA A 81 -3.96 -3.95 1.72
N GLY A 82 -5.18 -4.20 1.24
CA GLY A 82 -5.38 -4.95 0.01
C GLY A 82 -4.88 -4.19 -1.23
N LEU A 83 -4.92 -4.83 -2.40
CA LEU A 83 -4.54 -4.20 -3.67
C LEU A 83 -5.31 -2.91 -3.98
N GLN A 84 -6.50 -2.73 -3.39
CA GLN A 84 -7.27 -1.51 -3.59
C GLN A 84 -6.55 -0.29 -2.99
N GLY A 85 -5.58 -0.51 -2.08
CA GLY A 85 -4.69 0.49 -1.50
C GLY A 85 -3.66 1.08 -2.46
N LEU A 86 -3.46 0.48 -3.63
CA LEU A 86 -2.57 0.97 -4.70
C LEU A 86 -3.22 2.06 -5.55
N ASP A 87 -2.42 2.89 -6.21
CA ASP A 87 -2.94 3.98 -7.04
C ASP A 87 -3.11 3.59 -8.51
N GLN A 88 -2.33 2.62 -8.96
CA GLN A 88 -2.38 2.11 -10.32
C GLN A 88 -1.99 0.64 -10.36
N ILE A 89 -2.71 -0.12 -11.18
CA ILE A 89 -2.42 -1.54 -11.44
C ILE A 89 -2.41 -1.76 -12.95
N ILE A 90 -1.30 -2.30 -13.45
CA ILE A 90 -1.11 -2.66 -14.85
C ILE A 90 -0.95 -4.18 -14.92
N VAL A 91 -1.71 -4.81 -15.79
CA VAL A 91 -1.61 -6.25 -16.07
C VAL A 91 -1.20 -6.39 -17.54
N SER A 92 -0.07 -7.02 -17.78
CA SER A 92 0.45 -7.29 -19.13
C SER A 92 0.73 -8.77 -19.33
N ALA A 93 0.80 -9.19 -20.59
CA ALA A 93 1.42 -10.46 -20.93
C ALA A 93 2.93 -10.40 -20.67
N GLU A 94 3.55 -11.55 -20.44
CA GLU A 94 5.01 -11.67 -20.37
C GLU A 94 5.67 -11.18 -21.67
N GLY A 95 6.69 -10.33 -21.53
CA GLY A 95 7.39 -9.68 -22.65
C GLY A 95 6.70 -8.42 -23.18
N CYS A 96 5.50 -8.11 -22.69
CA CYS A 96 4.72 -6.92 -23.05
C CYS A 96 4.57 -5.94 -21.87
N GLU A 97 5.25 -6.19 -20.75
CA GLU A 97 5.29 -5.25 -19.64
C GLU A 97 5.96 -3.94 -20.04
N PRO A 98 5.44 -2.79 -19.56
CA PRO A 98 6.14 -1.54 -19.73
C PRO A 98 7.43 -1.56 -18.91
N ALA A 99 8.47 -0.87 -19.38
CA ALA A 99 9.66 -0.65 -18.58
C ALA A 99 9.26 0.04 -17.26
N ILE A 100 9.73 -0.48 -16.13
CA ILE A 100 9.27 -0.04 -14.80
C ILE A 100 9.58 1.44 -14.52
N ASP A 101 10.58 2.00 -15.19
CA ASP A 101 11.04 3.39 -15.09
C ASP A 101 10.41 4.33 -16.16
N SER A 102 9.57 3.81 -17.06
CA SER A 102 8.94 4.61 -18.11
C SER A 102 7.80 5.49 -17.60
N ASN A 103 7.21 6.29 -18.49
CA ASN A 103 5.91 6.89 -18.23
C ASN A 103 4.83 5.81 -18.27
N LEU A 104 4.05 5.69 -17.20
CA LEU A 104 3.00 4.68 -17.05
C LEU A 104 1.59 5.29 -17.08
N ASP A 105 1.45 6.60 -17.29
CA ASP A 105 0.21 7.32 -17.02
C ASP A 105 -1.00 6.68 -17.69
N ASP A 106 -0.95 6.28 -18.96
CA ASP A 106 -2.15 5.79 -19.65
C ASP A 106 -2.26 4.27 -19.73
N LEU A 107 -1.58 3.56 -18.83
CA LEU A 107 -1.59 2.10 -18.77
C LEU A 107 -2.43 1.56 -17.61
N GLY A 108 -3.08 0.41 -17.82
CA GLY A 108 -3.83 -0.28 -16.78
C GLY A 108 -5.00 0.53 -16.23
N ILE A 109 -5.32 0.31 -14.95
CA ILE A 109 -6.34 1.07 -14.23
C ILE A 109 -5.71 2.04 -13.24
N ARG A 110 -6.24 3.27 -13.17
CA ARG A 110 -5.80 4.30 -12.23
C ARG A 110 -6.94 4.71 -11.29
N ARG A 111 -6.61 4.81 -10.01
CA ARG A 111 -7.58 5.15 -8.95
C ARG A 111 -8.16 6.54 -9.10
N ASN A 112 -7.34 7.52 -9.46
CA ASN A 112 -7.78 8.92 -9.64
C ASN A 112 -8.56 9.16 -10.94
N ALA A 113 -8.47 8.24 -11.91
CA ALA A 113 -9.20 8.32 -13.18
C ALA A 113 -10.58 7.66 -13.11
N LEU A 114 -10.91 6.96 -12.03
CA LEU A 114 -12.11 6.14 -11.89
C LEU A 114 -12.95 6.55 -10.68
N LYS A 115 -14.26 6.36 -10.78
CA LYS A 115 -15.15 6.44 -9.60
C LYS A 115 -14.79 5.33 -8.62
N SER A 116 -14.89 5.58 -7.31
CA SER A 116 -14.45 4.64 -6.27
C SER A 116 -15.03 3.23 -6.39
N VAL A 117 -16.30 3.11 -6.83
CA VAL A 117 -16.98 1.81 -7.02
C VAL A 117 -16.40 1.05 -8.21
N VAL A 118 -16.07 1.75 -9.30
CA VAL A 118 -15.48 1.17 -10.51
C VAL A 118 -14.04 0.75 -10.23
N TRP A 119 -13.27 1.58 -9.52
CA TRP A 119 -11.93 1.23 -9.03
C TRP A 119 -11.96 -0.06 -8.22
N LYS A 120 -12.82 -0.12 -7.18
CA LYS A 120 -12.91 -1.28 -6.31
C LYS A 120 -13.24 -2.56 -7.09
N ARG A 121 -14.25 -2.49 -7.98
CA ARG A 121 -14.61 -3.64 -8.81
C ARG A 121 -13.46 -4.07 -9.73
N GLY A 122 -12.81 -3.13 -10.41
CA GLY A 122 -11.70 -3.44 -11.31
C GLY A 122 -10.52 -4.09 -10.58
N VAL A 123 -10.21 -3.64 -9.36
CA VAL A 123 -9.19 -4.29 -8.52
C VAL A 123 -9.64 -5.67 -8.04
N ASP A 124 -10.90 -5.82 -7.62
CA ASP A 124 -11.45 -7.11 -7.20
C ASP A 124 -11.45 -8.12 -8.36
N ASP A 125 -11.69 -7.66 -9.59
CA ASP A 125 -11.61 -8.46 -10.81
C ASP A 125 -10.17 -8.89 -11.09
N ILE A 126 -9.21 -7.96 -11.06
CA ILE A 126 -7.79 -8.28 -11.23
C ILE A 126 -7.31 -9.29 -10.18
N GLU A 127 -7.69 -9.10 -8.92
CA GLU A 127 -7.30 -9.98 -7.81
C GLU A 127 -7.90 -11.39 -7.96
N ARG A 128 -9.17 -11.47 -8.34
CA ARG A 128 -9.85 -12.75 -8.61
C ARG A 128 -9.17 -13.47 -9.77
N ASP A 129 -8.78 -12.74 -10.80
CA ASP A 129 -8.27 -13.28 -12.05
C ASP A 129 -6.73 -13.27 -12.11
N ILE A 130 -6.06 -13.27 -10.93
CA ILE A 130 -4.61 -13.40 -10.85
C ILE A 130 -4.16 -14.70 -11.52
N SER A 131 -3.17 -14.59 -12.41
CA SER A 131 -2.61 -15.67 -13.18
C SER A 131 -1.08 -15.61 -13.17
N THR A 132 -0.44 -16.76 -13.38
CA THR A 132 1.02 -16.91 -13.38
C THR A 132 1.65 -16.57 -14.73
N ASP A 133 0.86 -16.41 -15.79
CA ASP A 133 1.28 -16.01 -17.14
C ASP A 133 1.27 -14.49 -17.38
N LYS A 134 0.89 -13.72 -16.36
CA LYS A 134 0.83 -12.25 -16.43
C LYS A 134 1.93 -11.60 -15.60
N VAL A 135 2.33 -10.42 -16.05
CA VAL A 135 3.18 -9.49 -15.30
C VAL A 135 2.30 -8.40 -14.73
N TYR A 136 2.48 -8.14 -13.44
CA TYR A 136 1.75 -7.13 -12.68
C TYR A 136 2.70 -6.00 -12.36
N THR A 137 2.30 -4.78 -12.69
CA THR A 137 2.98 -3.56 -12.21
C THR A 137 2.05 -2.83 -11.26
N PHE A 138 2.48 -2.71 -10.02
CA PHE A 138 1.78 -2.02 -8.94
C PHE A 138 2.47 -0.69 -8.67
N CYS A 139 1.70 0.40 -8.69
CA CYS A 139 2.22 1.72 -8.32
C CYS A 139 1.45 2.26 -7.11
N SER A 140 2.20 2.85 -6.19
CA SER A 140 1.66 3.63 -5.08
C SER A 140 2.34 4.99 -5.03
N TRP A 141 1.54 6.04 -4.95
CA TRP A 141 2.00 7.41 -4.81
C TRP A 141 2.10 7.73 -3.32
N GLY A 142 3.29 8.09 -2.88
CA GLY A 142 3.50 8.47 -1.50
C GLY A 142 2.65 9.70 -1.13
N ILE A 143 2.20 9.73 0.12
CA ILE A 143 1.55 10.89 0.75
C ILE A 143 2.48 12.12 0.88
N ALA A 144 3.73 12.03 0.43
CA ALA A 144 4.74 13.09 0.50
C ALA A 144 4.25 14.45 -0.03
N LYS A 145 3.35 14.48 -1.03
CA LYS A 145 2.75 15.74 -1.53
C LYS A 145 1.92 16.47 -0.46
N HIS A 146 1.40 15.74 0.53
CA HIS A 146 0.60 16.24 1.64
C HIS A 146 1.39 16.26 2.96
N LEU A 147 2.59 15.68 2.98
CA LEU A 147 3.45 15.54 4.16
C LEU A 147 4.77 16.31 4.05
N ASP A 148 4.92 17.15 3.03
CA ASP A 148 5.96 18.19 3.01
C ASP A 148 5.60 19.30 4.02
N LEU A 149 5.60 18.94 5.30
CA LEU A 149 5.46 19.84 6.43
C LEU A 149 6.77 20.62 6.67
N PHE A 150 7.87 20.20 6.04
CA PHE A 150 9.18 20.84 6.18
C PHE A 150 9.39 22.01 5.21
N ASN A 151 8.78 22.00 4.02
CA ASN A 151 8.80 23.14 3.08
C ASN A 151 7.44 23.85 2.92
N TRP A 152 6.51 23.70 3.87
CA TRP A 152 5.27 24.47 3.85
C TRP A 152 5.57 25.97 4.04
N ARG A 153 5.63 26.73 2.95
CA ARG A 153 5.65 28.20 2.98
C ARG A 153 4.20 28.70 2.95
N LEU A 154 3.81 29.47 3.98
CA LEU A 154 2.59 30.26 4.00
C LEU A 154 2.58 31.29 2.86
#